data_AF-A0A818YKC2-F1
#
_entry.id   AF-A0A818YKC2-F1
#
_cell.length_a   1.000
_cell.length_b   1.000
_cell.length_c   1.000
_cell.angle_alpha   90.00
_cell.angle_beta   90.00
_cell.angle_gamma   90.00
#
_symmetry.space_group_name_H-M   'P 1'
#
loop_
_entity.id
_entity.type
_entity.pdbx_description
1 polymer ?
#
loop_
_entity_poly.entity_id
_entity_poly.type
_entity_poly.pdbx_seq_one_letter_code
_entity_poly.pdbx_strand_id
1 'polypeptide(L)'
;MKCYQQIFQEHKIFYIYHKNFKKKFSFQQLQILSFENSSCLKSESINYLIDLCPNLIELNFNGCFSIIPTRIFINTIISYSNTFRLLYLSETQITDDTIHSRCRKLKRLNIFNIKNCKHITKNIVENLLTLKQFAKINSK
;
A
#
# COMPACT_ATOMS: atom_id res chain seq x y z
N MET A 1 -7.49 -1.89 23.55
CA MET A 1 -6.98 -0.96 22.52
C MET A 1 -5.45 -0.97 22.53
N LYS A 2 -4.84 -2.09 22.09
CA LYS A 2 -3.38 -2.26 22.05
C LYS A 2 -2.95 -2.10 20.59
N CYS A 3 -2.37 -0.95 20.23
CA CYS A 3 -1.70 -0.77 18.95
C CYS A 3 -0.47 -1.69 18.91
N TYR A 4 -0.70 -2.89 18.40
CA TYR A 4 0.21 -3.78 17.65
C TYR A 4 1.70 -3.70 18.00
N GLN A 5 2.04 -4.46 19.04
CA GLN A 5 3.34 -5.12 19.13
C GLN A 5 3.54 -5.91 17.82
N GLN A 6 4.52 -5.51 17.00
CA GLN A 6 5.64 -6.36 16.52
C GLN A 6 6.30 -5.91 15.20
N ILE A 7 5.90 -4.79 14.58
CA ILE A 7 6.70 -4.16 13.49
C ILE A 7 7.22 -2.76 13.88
N PHE A 8 6.58 -2.11 14.86
CA PHE A 8 6.94 -0.80 15.37
C PHE A 8 6.82 -0.77 16.90
N GLN A 9 7.84 -1.22 17.63
CA GLN A 9 7.98 -0.82 19.04
C GLN A 9 8.10 0.71 19.20
N GLU A 10 8.24 1.45 18.10
CA GLU A 10 8.47 2.87 18.13
C GLU A 10 7.69 3.61 17.03
N HIS A 11 6.67 4.37 17.44
CA HIS A 11 6.28 5.59 16.73
C HIS A 11 7.48 6.54 16.47
N LYS A 12 8.69 6.24 16.97
CA LYS A 12 9.93 6.95 16.67
C LYS A 12 10.38 6.82 15.22
N ILE A 13 10.13 5.76 14.44
CA ILE A 13 10.63 5.72 13.04
C ILE A 13 10.00 6.84 12.18
N PHE A 14 8.68 7.01 12.29
CA PHE A 14 7.97 8.12 11.65
C PHE A 14 8.33 9.49 12.25
N TYR A 15 8.54 9.56 13.57
CA TYR A 15 9.00 10.77 14.25
C TYR A 15 10.45 11.16 13.86
N ILE A 16 11.32 10.19 13.62
CA ILE A 16 12.73 10.33 13.21
C ILE A 16 12.80 10.86 11.78
N TYR A 17 11.94 10.37 10.87
CA TYR A 17 11.91 10.89 9.50
C TYR A 17 11.46 12.36 9.43
N HIS A 18 10.57 12.79 10.34
CA HIS A 18 10.18 14.19 10.46
C HIS A 18 11.22 15.08 11.16
N LYS A 19 12.15 14.51 11.94
CA LYS A 19 13.21 15.26 12.66
C LYS A 19 14.61 14.83 12.20
N ASN A 20 15.07 15.39 11.08
CA ASN A 20 16.50 15.62 10.77
C ASN A 20 17.50 14.49 11.14
N PHE A 21 17.41 13.31 10.52
CA PHE A 21 18.52 12.35 10.54
C PHE A 21 19.30 12.34 9.21
N LYS A 22 20.54 12.84 9.26
CA LYS A 22 21.52 12.87 8.15
C LYS A 22 22.03 11.49 7.70
N LYS A 23 21.42 10.39 8.16
CA LYS A 23 21.80 9.01 7.77
C LYS A 23 20.56 8.33 7.18
N LYS A 24 20.58 8.10 5.86
CA LYS A 24 19.50 7.45 5.12
C LYS A 24 19.42 5.99 5.55
N PHE A 25 18.57 5.70 6.53
CA PHE A 25 18.31 4.34 6.97
C PHE A 25 17.39 3.65 5.95
N SER A 26 17.75 2.45 5.49
CA SER A 26 16.94 1.65 4.56
C SER A 26 16.98 0.17 4.94
N PHE A 27 15.82 -0.47 4.90
CA PHE A 27 15.56 -1.89 5.07
C PHE A 27 15.59 -2.61 3.72
N GLN A 28 16.78 -2.75 3.13
CA GLN A 28 16.94 -3.34 1.80
C GLN A 28 16.47 -4.80 1.69
N GLN A 29 16.44 -5.52 2.81
CA GLN A 29 16.01 -6.91 2.88
C GLN A 29 14.53 -7.07 3.21
N LEU A 30 13.82 -6.00 3.61
CA LEU A 30 12.42 -6.09 3.96
C LEU A 30 11.58 -6.25 2.69
N GLN A 31 10.85 -7.37 2.63
CA GLN A 31 10.01 -7.73 1.49
C GLN A 31 8.51 -7.68 1.83
N ILE A 32 8.16 -7.78 3.11
CA ILE A 32 6.78 -7.82 3.58
C ILE A 32 6.61 -6.72 4.61
N LEU A 33 5.59 -5.88 4.43
CA LEU A 33 5.26 -4.81 5.36
C LEU A 33 3.74 -4.76 5.55
N SER A 34 3.31 -4.74 6.81
CA SER A 34 1.89 -4.63 7.16
C SER A 34 1.67 -3.50 8.14
N PHE A 35 0.63 -2.72 7.89
CA PHE A 35 0.06 -1.72 8.78
C PHE A 35 -1.42 -1.98 9.05
N GLU A 36 -1.87 -3.21 8.86
CA GLU A 36 -3.28 -3.58 8.99
C GLU A 36 -3.94 -2.99 10.25
N ASN A 37 -5.13 -2.41 10.08
CA ASN A 37 -5.93 -1.72 11.08
C ASN A 37 -5.21 -0.53 11.76
N SER A 38 -4.20 0.05 11.12
CA SER A 38 -3.56 1.26 11.63
C SER A 38 -4.44 2.49 11.42
N SER A 39 -4.96 3.03 12.52
CA SER A 39 -5.77 4.26 12.52
C SER A 39 -4.92 5.54 12.38
N CYS A 40 -3.63 5.47 12.67
CA CYS A 40 -2.72 6.61 12.69
C CYS A 40 -1.92 6.79 11.39
N LEU A 41 -2.00 5.83 10.46
CA LEU A 41 -1.27 5.91 9.20
C LEU A 41 -1.96 6.88 8.24
N LYS A 42 -1.24 7.94 7.86
CA LYS A 42 -1.70 8.92 6.86
C LYS A 42 -0.97 8.74 5.54
N SER A 43 -1.49 9.33 4.48
CA SER A 43 -0.94 9.17 3.13
C SER A 43 0.45 9.78 2.97
N GLU A 44 0.76 10.86 3.69
CA GLU A 44 2.07 11.53 3.65
C GLU A 44 3.18 10.62 4.16
N SER A 45 2.87 9.80 5.17
CA SER A 45 3.77 8.79 5.74
C SER A 45 4.20 7.74 4.71
N ILE A 46 3.35 7.45 3.73
CA ILE A 46 3.59 6.40 2.74
C ILE A 46 4.65 6.85 1.73
N ASN A 47 4.81 8.16 1.51
CA ASN A 47 5.75 8.72 0.54
C ASN A 47 7.20 8.25 0.74
N TYR A 48 7.57 7.91 1.97
CA TYR A 48 8.91 7.50 2.35
C TYR A 48 9.17 5.99 2.19
N LEU A 49 8.14 5.19 1.89
CA LEU A 49 8.30 3.74 1.82
C LEU A 49 9.35 3.33 0.80
N ILE A 50 9.43 3.98 -0.37
CA ILE A 50 10.39 3.58 -1.40
C ILE A 50 11.84 3.79 -0.96
N ASP A 51 12.11 4.81 -0.14
CA ASP A 51 13.44 5.06 0.43
C ASP A 51 13.76 4.11 1.57
N LEU A 52 12.74 3.81 2.41
CA LEU A 52 12.87 2.95 3.57
C LEU A 52 12.97 1.48 3.19
N CYS A 53 12.12 0.99 2.29
CA CYS A 53 11.94 -0.42 1.99
C CYS A 53 11.85 -0.60 0.48
N PRO A 54 12.95 -0.48 -0.28
CA PRO A 54 12.92 -0.41 -1.75
C PRO A 54 12.52 -1.72 -2.43
N ASN A 55 12.62 -2.86 -1.74
CA ASN A 55 12.44 -4.20 -2.31
C ASN A 55 11.17 -4.90 -1.83
N LEU A 56 10.12 -4.15 -1.47
CA LEU A 56 8.87 -4.75 -1.01
C LEU A 56 8.21 -5.58 -2.12
N ILE A 57 7.72 -6.74 -1.71
CA ILE A 57 6.96 -7.73 -2.49
C ILE A 57 5.49 -7.72 -2.05
N GLU A 58 5.26 -7.51 -0.75
CA GLU A 58 3.94 -7.50 -0.14
C GLU A 58 3.74 -6.25 0.73
N LEU A 59 2.59 -5.61 0.56
CA LEU A 59 2.16 -4.47 1.37
C LEU A 59 0.70 -4.61 1.78
N ASN A 60 0.45 -4.57 3.09
CA ASN A 60 -0.89 -4.70 3.67
C ASN A 60 -1.31 -3.41 4.40
N PHE A 61 -2.38 -2.79 3.90
CA PHE A 61 -3.07 -1.63 4.47
C PHE A 61 -4.56 -1.92 4.75
N ASN A 62 -4.95 -3.19 4.91
CA ASN A 62 -6.34 -3.52 5.25
C ASN A 62 -6.79 -2.74 6.48
N GLY A 63 -8.00 -2.18 6.45
CA GLY A 63 -8.57 -1.42 7.57
C GLY A 63 -7.86 -0.09 7.89
N CYS A 64 -6.93 0.37 7.04
CA CYS A 64 -6.31 1.69 7.18
C CYS A 64 -7.20 2.80 6.61
N PHE A 65 -8.33 3.06 7.25
CA PHE A 65 -9.32 4.05 6.78
C PHE A 65 -8.77 5.48 6.68
N SER A 66 -7.73 5.82 7.44
CA SER A 66 -7.12 7.16 7.43
C SER A 66 -6.26 7.45 6.18
N ILE A 67 -6.01 6.44 5.33
CA ILE A 67 -5.28 6.63 4.07
C ILE A 67 -6.23 7.20 3.02
N ILE A 68 -5.98 8.45 2.64
CA ILE A 68 -6.64 9.10 1.50
C ILE A 68 -5.77 8.86 0.26
N PRO A 69 -6.26 8.17 -0.78
CA PRO A 69 -5.44 7.74 -1.90
C PRO A 69 -5.13 8.92 -2.85
N THR A 70 -4.10 9.71 -2.50
CA THR A 70 -3.64 10.86 -3.29
C THR A 70 -2.80 10.40 -4.49
N ARG A 71 -2.50 11.32 -5.42
CA ARG A 71 -1.56 11.05 -6.52
C ARG A 71 -0.20 10.56 -6.01
N ILE A 72 0.26 11.05 -4.86
CA ILE A 72 1.57 10.68 -4.30
C ILE A 72 1.54 9.24 -3.78
N PHE A 73 0.49 8.87 -3.02
CA PHE A 73 0.27 7.49 -2.58
C PHE A 73 0.39 6.51 -3.75
N ILE A 74 -0.32 6.78 -4.84
CA ILE A 74 -0.31 5.88 -6.01
C ILE A 74 1.07 5.83 -6.67
N ASN A 75 1.75 6.98 -6.80
CA ASN A 75 3.10 7.02 -7.36
C ASN A 75 4.06 6.16 -6.53
N THR A 76 3.99 6.23 -5.19
CA THR A 76 4.78 5.37 -4.32
C THR A 76 4.49 3.90 -4.57
N ILE A 77 3.22 3.49 -4.67
CA ILE A 77 2.88 2.10 -4.96
C ILE A 77 3.44 1.66 -6.32
N ILE A 78 3.35 2.51 -7.35
CA ILE A 78 3.89 2.22 -8.69
C ILE A 78 5.41 2.12 -8.72
N SER A 79 6.12 2.81 -7.82
CA SER A 79 7.59 2.69 -7.71
C SER A 79 8.04 1.25 -7.44
N TYR A 80 7.17 0.42 -6.87
CA TYR A 80 7.39 -1.02 -6.67
C TYR A 80 6.95 -1.90 -7.85
N SER A 81 6.68 -1.33 -9.03
CA SER A 81 6.21 -2.06 -10.22
C SER A 81 7.05 -3.28 -10.61
N ASN A 82 8.35 -3.28 -10.27
CA ASN A 82 9.29 -4.36 -10.55
C ASN A 82 9.39 -5.41 -9.43
N THR A 83 8.78 -5.21 -8.26
CA THR A 83 8.92 -6.10 -7.08
C THR A 83 7.58 -6.53 -6.51
N PHE A 84 6.57 -5.65 -6.47
CA PHE A 84 5.29 -5.93 -5.83
C PHE A 84 4.52 -7.05 -6.51
N ARG A 85 4.03 -7.96 -5.66
CA ARG A 85 3.20 -9.11 -6.03
C ARG A 85 1.88 -9.09 -5.27
N LEU A 86 1.88 -8.67 -4.01
CA LEU A 86 0.70 -8.69 -3.14
C LEU A 86 0.39 -7.31 -2.59
N LEU A 87 -0.83 -6.83 -2.81
CA LEU A 87 -1.31 -5.55 -2.30
C LEU A 87 -2.68 -5.74 -1.66
N TYR A 88 -2.78 -5.37 -0.38
CA TYR A 88 -4.01 -5.48 0.39
C TYR A 88 -4.49 -4.10 0.82
N LEU A 89 -5.67 -3.69 0.34
CA LEU A 89 -6.31 -2.39 0.56
C LEU A 89 -7.78 -2.55 0.99
N SER A 90 -8.16 -3.69 1.56
CA SER A 90 -9.54 -3.92 1.99
C SER A 90 -9.94 -2.88 3.02
N GLU A 91 -11.20 -2.44 3.01
CA GLU A 91 -11.70 -1.48 4.00
C GLU A 91 -10.88 -0.18 4.05
N THR A 92 -10.43 0.29 2.88
CA THR A 92 -9.77 1.60 2.72
C THR A 92 -10.63 2.54 1.86
N GLN A 93 -10.20 3.81 1.74
CA GLN A 93 -10.89 4.84 0.97
C GLN A 93 -10.47 4.90 -0.52
N ILE A 94 -9.95 3.80 -1.08
CA ILE A 94 -9.62 3.73 -2.51
C ILE A 94 -10.85 3.86 -3.42
N THR A 95 -10.62 4.43 -4.60
CA THR A 95 -11.63 4.77 -5.61
C THR A 95 -11.30 4.14 -6.97
N ASP A 96 -12.28 4.08 -7.87
CA ASP A 96 -12.04 3.64 -9.25
C ASP A 96 -10.89 4.41 -9.93
N ASP A 97 -10.85 5.74 -9.77
CA ASP A 97 -9.83 6.62 -10.36
C ASP A 97 -8.41 6.33 -9.87
N THR A 98 -8.29 5.87 -8.62
CA THR A 98 -6.99 5.49 -8.06
C THR A 98 -6.47 4.18 -8.66
N ILE A 99 -7.38 3.29 -9.08
CA ILE A 99 -7.06 2.01 -9.72
C ILE A 99 -6.85 2.14 -11.24
N HIS A 100 -7.75 2.83 -11.94
CA HIS A 100 -8.00 2.71 -13.39
C HIS A 100 -6.76 2.85 -14.30
N SER A 101 -5.95 3.89 -14.14
CA SER A 101 -4.80 4.14 -15.02
C SER A 101 -3.47 3.58 -14.51
N ARG A 102 -3.46 3.09 -13.27
CA ARG A 102 -2.23 2.97 -12.45
C ARG A 102 -1.91 1.54 -12.08
N CYS A 103 -2.91 0.70 -11.83
CA CYS A 103 -2.70 -0.73 -11.58
C CYS A 103 -2.07 -1.46 -12.78
N ARG A 104 -2.32 -0.99 -14.02
CA ARG A 104 -1.66 -1.53 -15.23
C ARG A 104 -0.14 -1.42 -15.19
N LYS A 105 0.43 -0.49 -14.42
CA LYS A 105 1.88 -0.32 -14.27
C LYS A 105 2.50 -1.33 -13.30
N LEU A 106 1.71 -1.95 -12.43
CA LEU A 106 2.15 -2.96 -11.47
C LEU A 106 2.21 -4.33 -12.16
N LYS A 107 3.20 -4.51 -13.04
CA LYS A 107 3.29 -5.65 -13.97
C LYS A 107 3.44 -7.01 -13.27
N ARG A 108 3.94 -7.02 -12.04
CA ARG A 108 4.16 -8.25 -11.24
C ARG A 108 3.08 -8.48 -10.18
N LEU A 109 2.13 -7.55 -10.03
CA LEU A 109 1.07 -7.66 -9.03
C LEU A 109 0.12 -8.78 -9.44
N ASN A 110 0.07 -9.82 -8.60
CA ASN A 110 -0.71 -11.04 -8.86
C ASN A 110 -1.88 -11.20 -7.90
N ILE A 111 -1.77 -10.67 -6.68
CA ILE A 111 -2.83 -10.68 -5.68
C ILE A 111 -3.18 -9.24 -5.33
N PHE A 112 -4.44 -8.88 -5.55
CA PHE A 112 -4.96 -7.56 -5.21
C PHE A 112 -6.25 -7.69 -4.41
N ASN A 113 -6.22 -7.23 -3.15
CA ASN A 113 -7.38 -7.25 -2.28
C ASN A 113 -7.93 -5.84 -2.09
N ILE A 114 -9.16 -5.63 -2.53
CA ILE A 114 -9.92 -4.37 -2.48
C ILE A 114 -11.34 -4.64 -1.93
N LYS A 115 -11.48 -5.66 -1.09
CA LYS A 115 -12.74 -6.04 -0.46
C LYS A 115 -13.27 -4.91 0.42
N ASN A 116 -14.60 -4.76 0.49
CA ASN A 116 -15.28 -3.79 1.35
C ASN A 116 -14.82 -2.32 1.14
N CYS A 117 -14.23 -1.98 -0.02
CA CYS A 117 -13.92 -0.61 -0.39
C CYS A 117 -15.15 0.09 -0.95
N LYS A 118 -15.72 1.03 -0.20
CA LYS A 118 -17.03 1.65 -0.49
C LYS A 118 -17.10 2.45 -1.80
N HIS A 119 -15.95 2.86 -2.34
CA HIS A 119 -15.86 3.70 -3.56
C HIS A 119 -15.33 2.93 -4.77
N ILE A 120 -15.28 1.59 -4.69
CA ILE A 120 -14.92 0.70 -5.79
C ILE A 120 -16.18 0.16 -6.44
N THR A 121 -16.34 0.40 -7.73
CA THR A 121 -17.50 -0.07 -8.50
C THR A 121 -17.27 -1.46 -9.10
N LYS A 122 -18.35 -2.12 -9.53
CA LYS A 122 -18.24 -3.37 -10.30
C LYS A 122 -17.45 -3.19 -11.60
N ASN A 123 -17.60 -2.04 -12.27
CA ASN A 123 -16.95 -1.75 -13.54
C ASN A 123 -15.43 -1.73 -13.42
N ILE A 124 -14.87 -1.16 -12.34
CA ILE A 124 -13.41 -1.19 -12.18
C ILE A 124 -12.89 -2.61 -11.92
N VAL A 125 -13.64 -3.42 -11.18
CA VAL A 125 -13.29 -4.83 -10.92
C VAL A 125 -13.31 -5.63 -12.21
N GLU A 126 -14.33 -5.48 -13.04
CA GLU A 126 -14.42 -6.11 -14.36
C GLU A 126 -13.25 -5.69 -15.27
N ASN A 127 -12.90 -4.40 -15.27
CA ASN A 127 -11.71 -3.91 -15.98
C ASN A 127 -10.41 -4.54 -15.47
N LEU A 128 -10.24 -4.70 -14.16
CA LEU A 128 -9.06 -5.36 -13.59
C LEU A 128 -8.99 -6.84 -13.95
N LEU A 129 -10.12 -7.54 -14.03
CA LEU A 129 -10.18 -8.95 -14.42
C LEU A 129 -9.73 -9.20 -15.87
N THR A 130 -9.75 -8.18 -16.74
CA THR A 130 -9.18 -8.28 -18.09
C THR A 130 -7.65 -8.32 -18.12
N LEU A 131 -6.99 -7.96 -17.01
CA LEU A 131 -5.54 -7.85 -16.93
C LEU A 131 -4.91 -9.21 -16.56
N LYS A 132 -4.08 -9.74 -17.47
CA LYS A 132 -3.45 -11.07 -17.35
C LYS A 132 -2.48 -11.23 -16.17
N GLN A 133 -2.06 -10.13 -15.53
CA GLN A 133 -1.11 -10.18 -14.41
C GLN A 133 -1.74 -10.71 -13.11
N PHE A 134 -3.05 -10.57 -12.94
CA PHE A 134 -3.72 -10.96 -11.70
C PHE A 134 -4.04 -12.46 -11.69
N ALA A 135 -3.51 -13.15 -10.69
CA ALA A 135 -3.94 -14.49 -10.34
C ALA A 135 -5.20 -14.47 -9.47
N LYS A 136 -5.35 -13.42 -8.63
CA LYS A 136 -6.48 -13.30 -7.70
C LYS A 136 -6.83 -11.82 -7.44
N ILE A 137 -8.11 -11.49 -7.57
CA ILE A 137 -8.69 -10.22 -7.14
C ILE A 137 -9.79 -10.52 -6.13
N ASN A 138 -9.67 -9.97 -4.92
CA ASN A 138 -10.72 -10.06 -3.90
C ASN A 138 -11.44 -8.71 -3.83
N SER A 139 -12.73 -8.67 -4.20
CA SER A 139 -13.48 -7.41 -4.34
C SER A 139 -14.92 -7.46 -3.80
N LYS A 140 -15.38 -8.59 -3.27
CA LYS A 140 -16.68 -8.75 -2.60
C LYS A 140 -16.52 -8.91 -1.11
#